data_AF-A0A1E3QUM7-F1
#
_entry.id   AF-A0A1E3QUM7-F1
#
_cell.length_a   1.000
_cell.length_b   1.000
_cell.length_c   1.000
_cell.angle_alpha   90.00
_cell.angle_beta   90.00
_cell.angle_gamma   90.00
#
_symmetry.space_group_name_H-M   'P 1'
#
loop_
_entity.id
_entity.type
_entity.pdbx_description
1 polymer ?
#
loop_
_entity_poly.entity_id
_entity_poly.type
_entity_poly.pdbx_seq_one_letter_code
_entity_poly.pdbx_strand_id
1 'polypeptide(L)'
;MLSRVFSKLPHAPNVLASRTYSTHAHTRTELIKRPRPLTIPDYPVKPPKQQIPSRFRPQPNYPKQEFRTFKDFCAAIGRDAAEHAEAFGDFQEFLKASSEELKQKGIDTRLRRYMLSMRHNHLQGKHVQEVKQSKKWHGGERNRRRFEAELEAKMRR
;
A
#
# COMPACT_ATOMS: atom_id res chain seq x y z
N MET A 1 -18.39 4.70 47.29
CA MET A 1 -19.61 5.18 46.61
C MET A 1 -19.55 6.70 46.50
N LEU A 2 -19.31 7.23 45.31
CA LEU A 2 -19.34 8.67 45.04
C LEU A 2 -20.11 8.87 43.73
N SER A 3 -21.42 9.11 43.87
CA SER A 3 -22.35 9.41 42.79
C SER A 3 -22.17 10.85 42.32
N ARG A 4 -21.57 11.05 41.15
CA ARG A 4 -21.60 12.35 40.46
C ARG A 4 -22.93 12.49 39.72
N VAL A 5 -23.83 13.25 40.33
CA VAL A 5 -25.08 13.74 39.73
C VAL A 5 -24.72 14.74 38.63
N PHE A 6 -24.88 14.36 37.36
CA PHE A 6 -24.81 15.28 36.24
C PHE A 6 -26.13 16.06 36.15
N SER A 7 -26.12 17.30 36.63
CA SER A 7 -27.22 18.25 36.46
C SER A 7 -27.34 18.66 34.98
N LYS A 8 -28.53 18.43 34.41
CA LYS A 8 -28.95 18.86 33.06
C LYS A 8 -28.78 20.38 32.90
N LEU A 9 -28.06 20.80 31.86
CA LEU A 9 -28.03 22.20 31.42
C LEU A 9 -29.30 22.51 30.60
N PRO A 10 -29.95 23.67 30.78
CA PRO A 10 -31.13 24.05 30.02
C PRO A 10 -30.78 24.46 28.58
N HIS A 11 -31.63 24.03 27.64
CA HIS A 11 -31.56 24.33 26.22
C HIS A 11 -32.06 25.77 25.97
N ALA A 12 -31.20 26.66 25.50
CA ALA A 12 -31.57 28.04 25.17
C ALA A 12 -32.31 28.10 23.82
N PRO A 13 -33.42 28.87 23.71
CA PRO A 13 -34.13 29.03 22.44
C PRO A 13 -33.33 29.89 21.46
N ASN A 14 -33.21 29.39 20.23
CA ASN A 14 -32.51 30.03 19.11
C ASN A 14 -33.40 31.18 18.59
N VAL A 15 -33.19 32.40 19.09
CA VAL A 15 -33.93 33.59 18.68
C VAL A 15 -33.45 34.02 17.29
N LEU A 16 -34.34 33.89 16.31
CA LEU A 16 -34.20 34.39 14.94
C LEU A 16 -34.05 35.92 14.96
N ALA A 17 -32.81 36.41 14.91
CA ALA A 17 -32.53 37.82 14.67
C ALA A 17 -32.73 38.13 13.18
N SER A 18 -33.86 38.77 12.85
CA SER A 18 -34.12 39.36 11.54
C SER A 18 -33.10 40.47 11.25
N ARG A 19 -32.11 40.14 10.41
CA ARG A 19 -31.14 41.10 9.90
C ARG A 19 -31.80 41.94 8.81
N THR A 20 -32.19 43.16 9.16
CA THR A 20 -32.60 44.19 8.19
C THR A 20 -31.34 44.67 7.46
N TYR A 21 -31.21 44.31 6.18
CA TYR A 21 -30.14 44.84 5.34
C TYR A 21 -30.57 46.20 4.78
N SER A 22 -29.82 47.23 5.18
CA SER A 22 -29.89 48.58 4.62
C SER A 22 -29.55 48.57 3.13
N THR A 23 -30.45 49.16 2.34
CA THR A 23 -30.29 49.41 0.91
C THR A 23 -29.44 50.66 0.68
N HIS A 24 -28.14 50.48 0.45
CA HIS A 24 -27.34 51.49 -0.24
C HIS A 24 -26.88 50.93 -1.58
N ALA A 25 -27.59 51.33 -2.63
CA ALA A 25 -27.15 51.17 -4.00
C ALA A 25 -25.89 52.02 -4.21
N HIS A 26 -24.75 51.36 -4.42
CA HIS A 26 -23.55 51.98 -4.95
C HIS A 26 -23.35 51.42 -6.35
N THR A 27 -23.76 52.19 -7.36
CA THR A 27 -23.46 51.93 -8.77
C THR A 27 -21.99 52.21 -9.00
N ARG A 28 -21.13 51.21 -8.75
CA ARG A 28 -19.75 51.21 -9.22
C ARG A 28 -19.71 50.37 -10.49
N THR A 29 -19.88 51.01 -11.64
CA THR A 29 -19.61 50.45 -12.97
C THR A 29 -18.10 50.22 -13.11
N GLU A 30 -17.59 49.17 -12.45
CA GLU A 30 -16.27 48.63 -12.75
C GLU A 30 -16.37 47.92 -14.11
N LEU A 31 -15.67 48.46 -15.10
CA LEU A 31 -15.43 47.81 -16.38
C LEU A 31 -14.67 46.50 -16.12
N ILE A 32 -15.38 45.39 -15.95
CA ILE A 32 -14.78 44.06 -15.81
C ILE A 32 -13.99 43.77 -17.09
N LYS A 33 -12.66 43.93 -17.03
CA LYS A 33 -11.75 43.43 -18.05
C LYS A 33 -11.94 41.92 -18.10
N ARG A 34 -12.77 41.45 -19.03
CA ARG A 34 -12.92 40.00 -19.29
C ARG A 34 -11.51 39.45 -19.53
N PRO A 35 -11.08 38.39 -18.83
CA PRO A 35 -9.82 37.75 -19.16
C PRO A 35 -9.88 37.35 -20.64
N ARG A 36 -8.80 37.59 -21.39
CA ARG A 36 -8.74 37.16 -22.79
C ARG A 36 -9.03 35.65 -22.84
N PRO A 37 -9.87 35.16 -23.77
CA PRO A 37 -10.08 33.73 -23.89
C PRO A 37 -8.71 33.08 -24.12
N LEU A 38 -8.41 32.03 -23.36
CA LEU A 38 -7.22 31.23 -23.57
C LEU A 38 -7.37 30.56 -24.94
N THR A 39 -6.79 31.15 -25.98
CA THR A 39 -6.61 30.47 -27.26
C THR A 39 -5.65 29.33 -27.00
N ILE A 40 -6.16 28.10 -26.88
CA ILE A 40 -5.33 26.90 -26.83
C ILE A 40 -4.63 26.87 -28.19
N PRO A 41 -3.29 26.98 -28.28
CA PRO A 41 -2.61 26.85 -29.56
C PRO A 41 -2.97 25.48 -30.13
N ASP A 42 -3.27 25.40 -31.43
CA ASP A 42 -3.52 24.15 -32.15
C ASP A 42 -2.24 23.31 -32.21
N TYR A 43 -1.78 22.82 -31.04
CA TYR A 43 -0.76 21.81 -30.96
C TYR A 43 -1.38 20.54 -31.55
N PRO A 44 -0.66 19.82 -32.44
CA PRO A 44 -1.16 18.57 -32.97
C PRO A 44 -1.46 17.65 -31.78
N VAL A 45 -2.73 17.36 -31.55
CA VAL A 45 -3.16 16.39 -30.55
C VAL A 45 -2.49 15.09 -30.94
N LYS A 46 -1.49 14.66 -30.16
CA LYS A 46 -0.84 13.38 -30.41
C LYS A 46 -1.95 12.34 -30.45
N PRO A 47 -2.04 11.50 -31.51
CA PRO A 47 -3.10 10.53 -31.63
C PRO A 47 -3.17 9.71 -30.35
N PRO A 48 -4.38 9.39 -29.85
CA PRO A 48 -4.52 8.61 -28.63
C PRO A 48 -3.69 7.33 -28.81
N LYS A 49 -2.73 7.12 -27.92
CA LYS A 49 -1.90 5.91 -27.96
C LYS A 49 -2.85 4.73 -28.01
N GLN A 50 -2.80 3.96 -29.10
CA GLN A 50 -3.58 2.72 -29.19
C GLN A 50 -3.27 1.92 -27.93
N GLN A 51 -4.31 1.55 -27.19
CA GLN A 51 -4.18 0.69 -26.03
C GLN A 51 -3.82 -0.69 -26.56
N ILE A 52 -2.53 -0.94 -26.76
CA ILE A 52 -2.03 -2.29 -27.00
C ILE A 52 -2.41 -3.07 -25.74
N PRO A 53 -3.21 -4.16 -25.81
CA PRO A 53 -3.51 -4.95 -24.64
C PRO A 53 -2.18 -5.35 -24.03
N SER A 54 -1.99 -5.01 -22.75
CA SER A 54 -0.72 -5.19 -22.08
C SER A 54 -0.33 -6.67 -22.12
N ARG A 55 0.54 -7.03 -23.07
CA ARG A 55 1.45 -8.17 -23.02
C ARG A 55 0.81 -9.42 -22.41
N PHE A 56 0.15 -10.24 -23.24
CA PHE A 56 0.08 -11.67 -22.92
C PHE A 56 1.51 -12.21 -22.99
N ARG A 57 2.32 -11.96 -21.96
CA ARG A 57 3.63 -12.57 -21.83
C ARG A 57 3.31 -14.04 -21.51
N PRO A 58 3.55 -14.99 -22.43
CA PRO A 58 3.29 -16.38 -22.13
C PRO A 58 4.08 -16.71 -20.87
N GLN A 59 3.38 -17.18 -19.84
CA GLN A 59 4.06 -17.58 -18.62
C GLN A 59 4.98 -18.75 -18.98
N PRO A 60 6.24 -18.75 -18.52
CA PRO A 60 7.09 -19.92 -18.65
C PRO A 60 6.35 -21.17 -18.11
N ASN A 61 6.36 -22.24 -18.90
CA ASN A 61 5.70 -23.50 -18.59
C ASN A 61 6.52 -24.24 -17.51
N TYR A 62 6.34 -23.84 -16.26
CA TYR A 62 6.90 -24.58 -15.13
C TYR A 62 5.99 -25.76 -14.80
N PRO A 63 6.55 -26.94 -14.46
CA PRO A 63 5.73 -28.04 -13.95
C PRO A 63 4.98 -27.58 -12.70
N LYS A 64 3.74 -28.04 -12.54
CA LYS A 64 2.95 -27.74 -11.34
C LYS A 64 3.70 -28.25 -10.12
N GLN A 65 3.98 -27.35 -9.19
CA GLN A 65 4.58 -27.73 -7.91
C GLN A 65 3.49 -28.23 -6.98
N GLU A 66 3.66 -29.45 -6.50
CA GLU A 66 2.80 -30.06 -5.49
C GLU A 66 3.55 -30.06 -4.16
N PHE A 67 2.94 -29.43 -3.16
CA PHE A 67 3.44 -29.43 -1.79
C PHE A 67 2.58 -30.38 -0.97
N ARG A 68 3.21 -31.40 -0.37
CA ARG A 68 2.50 -32.36 0.48
C ARG A 68 2.34 -31.83 1.89
N THR A 69 3.36 -31.18 2.44
CA THR A 69 3.32 -30.60 3.78
C THR A 69 3.46 -29.08 3.76
N PHE A 70 2.96 -28.42 4.80
CA PHE A 70 3.15 -26.98 4.94
C PHE A 70 4.63 -26.60 5.12
N LYS A 71 5.42 -27.49 5.72
CA LYS A 71 6.87 -27.34 5.85
C LYS A 71 7.58 -27.26 4.49
N ASP A 72 7.19 -28.09 3.53
CA ASP A 72 7.75 -28.08 2.17
C ASP A 72 7.47 -26.74 1.47
N PHE A 73 6.25 -26.21 1.65
CA PHE A 73 5.86 -24.91 1.15
C PHE A 73 6.68 -23.78 1.79
N CYS A 74 6.85 -23.80 3.12
CA CYS A 74 7.64 -22.81 3.85
C CYS A 74 9.12 -22.82 3.41
N ALA A 75 9.69 -24.00 3.15
CA ALA A 75 11.04 -24.14 2.63
C ALA A 75 11.17 -23.56 1.20
N ALA A 76 10.16 -23.75 0.34
CA ALA A 76 10.18 -23.25 -1.04
C ALA A 76 10.07 -21.72 -1.13
N ILE A 77 9.28 -21.08 -0.26
CA ILE A 77 9.04 -19.62 -0.31
C ILE A 77 10.13 -18.79 0.39
N GLY A 78 10.93 -19.38 1.28
CA GLY A 78 12.01 -18.71 2.02
C GLY A 78 11.52 -17.61 2.97
N ARG A 79 12.31 -16.53 3.11
CA ARG A 79 12.01 -15.36 3.98
C ARG A 79 11.64 -15.72 5.43
N ASP A 80 12.44 -16.58 6.05
CA ASP A 80 12.29 -17.03 7.45
C ASP A 80 10.95 -17.75 7.74
N ALA A 81 10.21 -18.16 6.70
CA ALA A 81 8.94 -18.89 6.85
C ALA A 81 9.09 -20.26 7.54
N ALA A 82 10.31 -20.82 7.54
CA ALA A 82 10.61 -22.11 8.15
C ALA A 82 10.35 -22.13 9.67
N GLU A 83 10.47 -20.99 10.35
CA GLU A 83 10.21 -20.87 11.80
C GLU A 83 8.74 -21.16 12.15
N HIS A 84 7.83 -20.92 11.21
CA HIS A 84 6.41 -21.16 11.39
C HIS A 84 5.93 -22.47 10.76
N ALA A 85 6.84 -23.37 10.37
CA ALA A 85 6.49 -24.62 9.70
C ALA A 85 5.58 -25.53 10.55
N GLU A 86 5.62 -25.40 11.88
CA GLU A 86 4.78 -26.16 12.81
C GLU A 86 3.40 -25.52 13.06
N ALA A 87 3.14 -24.34 12.48
CA ALA A 87 1.87 -23.65 12.64
C ALA A 87 0.70 -24.40 11.97
N PHE A 88 0.98 -25.24 10.97
CA PHE A 88 0.01 -26.07 10.26
C PHE A 88 0.57 -27.47 10.07
N GLY A 89 -0.27 -28.50 10.18
CA GLY A 89 0.14 -29.88 9.89
C GLY A 89 0.15 -30.13 8.38
N ASP A 90 -1.01 -29.90 7.75
CA ASP A 90 -1.20 -30.16 6.32
C ASP A 90 -1.19 -28.86 5.50
N PHE A 91 -0.72 -28.95 4.25
CA PHE A 91 -0.75 -27.83 3.32
C PHE A 91 -2.18 -27.43 2.96
N GLN A 92 -3.12 -28.39 2.91
CA GLN A 92 -4.52 -28.12 2.60
C GLN A 92 -5.22 -27.24 3.66
N GLU A 93 -4.82 -27.35 4.93
CA GLU A 93 -5.32 -26.49 6.00
C GLU A 93 -4.91 -25.03 5.75
N PHE A 94 -3.65 -24.81 5.36
CA PHE A 94 -3.14 -23.49 5.02
C PHE A 94 -3.84 -22.88 3.78
N LEU A 95 -4.18 -23.70 2.79
CA LEU A 95 -4.88 -23.22 1.60
C LEU A 95 -6.25 -22.59 1.94
N LYS A 96 -6.93 -23.12 2.95
CA LYS A 96 -8.24 -22.64 3.43
C LYS A 96 -8.12 -21.50 4.45
N ALA A 97 -6.98 -21.39 5.13
CA ALA A 97 -6.81 -20.48 6.24
C ALA A 97 -7.01 -19.00 5.85
N SER A 98 -7.69 -18.26 6.72
CA SER A 98 -7.86 -16.81 6.57
C SER A 98 -6.63 -16.01 7.05
N SER A 99 -6.59 -14.72 6.72
CA SER A 99 -5.52 -13.85 7.24
C SER A 99 -5.62 -13.63 8.76
N GLU A 100 -6.80 -13.81 9.34
CA GLU A 100 -7.03 -13.70 10.78
C GLU A 100 -6.49 -14.93 11.52
N GLU A 101 -6.73 -16.13 11.01
CA GLU A 101 -6.17 -17.37 11.55
C GLU A 101 -4.63 -17.36 11.53
N LEU A 102 -4.02 -16.88 10.45
CA LEU A 102 -2.57 -16.73 10.36
C LEU A 102 -2.03 -15.74 11.41
N LYS A 103 -2.78 -14.69 11.73
CA LYS A 103 -2.43 -13.74 12.80
C LYS A 103 -2.54 -14.39 14.18
N GLN A 104 -3.60 -15.18 14.42
CA GLN A 104 -3.79 -15.91 15.69
C GLN A 104 -2.68 -16.93 15.93
N LYS A 105 -2.17 -17.56 14.87
CA LYS A 105 -1.02 -18.48 14.91
C LYS A 105 0.35 -17.79 15.08
N GLY A 106 0.39 -16.48 15.29
CA GLY A 106 1.62 -15.75 15.61
C GLY A 106 2.50 -15.39 14.42
N ILE A 107 2.00 -15.51 13.18
CA ILE A 107 2.79 -15.16 11.98
C ILE A 107 2.79 -13.64 11.80
N ASP A 108 3.99 -13.04 11.63
CA ASP A 108 4.14 -11.60 11.43
C ASP A 108 3.38 -11.10 10.17
N THR A 109 2.97 -9.83 10.21
CA THR A 109 2.20 -9.18 9.15
C THR A 109 2.90 -9.19 7.80
N ARG A 110 4.21 -8.98 7.76
CA ARG A 110 4.94 -8.98 6.48
C ARG A 110 4.98 -10.36 5.86
N LEU A 111 5.31 -11.35 6.66
CA LEU A 111 5.40 -12.75 6.25
C LEU A 111 4.01 -13.27 5.84
N ARG A 112 2.98 -13.01 6.63
CA ARG A 112 1.59 -13.39 6.34
C ARG A 112 1.11 -12.90 4.98
N ARG A 113 1.32 -11.62 4.65
CA ARG A 113 0.97 -11.04 3.34
C ARG A 113 1.72 -11.73 2.20
N TYR A 114 3.00 -12.04 2.41
CA TYR A 114 3.82 -12.75 1.44
C TYR A 114 3.33 -14.18 1.22
N MET A 115 3.04 -14.93 2.28
CA MET A 115 2.51 -16.29 2.20
C MET A 115 1.17 -16.35 1.45
N LEU A 116 0.26 -15.41 1.72
CA LEU A 116 -1.01 -15.32 1.00
C LEU A 116 -0.83 -15.01 -0.50
N SER A 117 0.17 -14.18 -0.85
CA SER A 117 0.53 -13.92 -2.24
C SER A 117 1.13 -15.17 -2.91
N MET A 118 2.01 -15.91 -2.22
CA MET A 118 2.56 -17.17 -2.72
C MET A 118 1.49 -18.26 -2.87
N ARG A 119 0.54 -18.34 -1.94
CA ARG A 119 -0.65 -19.19 -2.06
C ARG A 119 -1.46 -18.84 -3.30
N HIS A 120 -1.74 -17.55 -3.53
CA HIS A 120 -2.46 -17.14 -4.72
C HIS A 120 -1.69 -17.52 -6.01
N ASN A 121 -0.37 -17.33 -6.03
CA ASN A 121 0.46 -17.76 -7.15
C ASN A 121 0.38 -19.28 -7.40
N HIS A 122 0.44 -20.09 -6.34
CA HIS A 122 0.27 -21.53 -6.40
C HIS A 122 -1.06 -21.93 -7.04
N LEU A 123 -2.17 -21.33 -6.58
CA LEU A 123 -3.51 -21.58 -7.10
C LEU A 123 -3.67 -21.16 -8.57
N GLN A 124 -2.92 -20.14 -9.01
CA GLN A 124 -2.87 -19.70 -10.40
C GLN A 124 -1.92 -20.55 -11.27
N GLY A 125 -1.35 -21.63 -10.73
CA GLY A 125 -0.39 -22.49 -11.44
C GLY A 125 0.95 -21.80 -11.72
N LYS A 126 1.26 -20.71 -11.02
CA LYS A 126 2.57 -20.04 -11.12
C LYS A 126 3.57 -20.76 -10.24
N HIS A 127 4.82 -20.72 -10.66
CA HIS A 127 5.93 -21.27 -9.91
C HIS A 127 6.13 -20.54 -8.58
N VAL A 128 6.19 -21.31 -7.49
CA VAL A 128 6.40 -20.83 -6.13
C VAL A 128 7.88 -21.01 -5.78
N GLN A 129 8.57 -19.88 -5.70
CA GLN A 129 9.96 -19.79 -5.27
C GLN A 129 10.18 -18.53 -4.45
N GLU A 130 11.24 -18.54 -3.66
CA GLU A 130 11.65 -17.36 -2.90
C GLU A 130 11.91 -16.16 -3.80
N VAL A 131 11.14 -15.10 -3.58
CA VAL A 131 11.44 -13.77 -4.12
C VAL A 131 12.33 -13.05 -3.11
N LYS A 132 13.63 -12.98 -3.38
CA LYS A 132 14.58 -12.32 -2.47
C LYS A 132 14.25 -10.84 -2.26
N GLN A 133 14.49 -10.36 -1.05
CA GLN A 133 14.36 -8.94 -0.74
C GLN A 133 15.63 -8.21 -1.17
N SER A 134 15.49 -7.08 -1.85
CA SER A 134 16.63 -6.24 -2.21
C SER A 134 17.25 -5.64 -0.95
N LYS A 135 18.52 -5.97 -0.70
CA LYS A 135 19.33 -5.35 0.35
C LYS A 135 20.00 -4.10 -0.20
N LYS A 136 19.99 -3.01 0.56
CA LYS A 136 20.72 -1.80 0.18
C LYS A 136 22.23 -2.02 0.32
N TRP A 137 22.98 -1.68 -0.72
CA TRP A 137 24.44 -1.69 -0.70
C TRP A 137 24.97 -0.43 0.00
N HIS A 138 25.95 -0.58 0.91
CA HIS A 138 26.60 0.53 1.65
C HIS A 138 25.63 1.56 2.27
N GLY A 139 24.48 1.12 2.79
CA GLY A 139 23.47 2.01 3.37
C GLY A 139 22.58 2.76 2.36
N GLY A 140 22.77 2.51 1.06
CA GLY A 140 22.03 3.13 -0.04
C GLY A 140 22.68 4.41 -0.58
N GLU A 141 22.11 4.95 -1.65
CA GLU A 141 22.75 6.00 -2.46
C GLU A 141 23.21 7.22 -1.66
N ARG A 142 22.36 7.74 -0.76
CA ARG A 142 22.66 8.94 0.04
C ARG A 142 23.80 8.72 1.04
N ASN A 143 23.97 7.50 1.54
CA ASN A 143 24.96 7.19 2.58
C ASN A 143 26.24 6.58 2.02
N ARG A 144 26.28 6.26 0.72
CA ARG A 144 27.39 5.56 0.08
C ARG A 144 28.73 6.25 0.32
N ARG A 145 28.81 7.55 0.02
CA ARG A 145 30.05 8.35 0.19
C ARG A 145 30.54 8.37 1.64
N ARG A 146 29.62 8.46 2.61
CA ARG A 146 29.95 8.45 4.03
C ARG A 146 30.52 7.08 4.43
N PHE A 147 29.87 6.00 4.02
CA PHE A 147 30.33 4.64 4.29
C PHE A 147 31.72 4.37 3.71
N GLU A 148 31.96 4.79 2.46
CA GLU A 148 33.26 4.65 1.79
C GLU A 148 34.37 5.39 2.54
N ALA A 149 34.11 6.64 2.96
CA ALA A 149 35.08 7.42 3.73
C ALA A 149 35.37 6.81 5.12
N GLU A 150 34.35 6.32 5.82
CA GLU A 150 34.51 5.62 7.11
C GLU A 150 35.31 4.32 6.94
N LEU A 151 35.07 3.57 5.86
CA LEU A 151 35.80 2.35 5.54
C LEU A 151 37.28 2.64 5.23
N GLU A 152 37.55 3.65 4.40
CA GLU A 152 38.91 4.07 4.04
C GLU A 152 39.70 4.54 5.27
N ALA A 153 39.09 5.35 6.13
CA ALA A 153 39.70 5.81 7.38
C ALA A 153 40.02 4.64 8.33
N LYS A 154 39.17 3.60 8.36
CA LYS A 154 39.40 2.39 9.17
C LYS A 154 40.52 1.52 8.61
N MET A 155 40.65 1.43 7.29
CA MET A 155 41.69 0.61 6.63
C MET A 155 43.09 1.26 6.66
N ARG A 156 43.15 2.59 6.76
CA ARG A 156 44.42 3.33 6.89
C ARG A 156 44.99 3.36 8.31
N ARG A 157 44.22 2.93 9.31
CA ARG A 157 44.67 2.76 10.69
C ARG A 157 45.29 1.39 10.88
#